data_AF-A0A929DYL7-F1
#
_entry.id   AF-A0A929DYL7-F1
#
_cell.length_a   1.000
_cell.length_b   1.000
_cell.length_c   1.000
_cell.angle_alpha   90.00
_cell.angle_beta   90.00
_cell.angle_gamma   90.00
#
_symmetry.space_group_name_H-M   'P 1'
#
loop_
_entity.id
_entity.type
_entity.pdbx_description
1 polymer ?
#
loop_
_entity_poly.entity_id
_entity_poly.type
_entity_poly.pdbx_seq_one_letter_code
_entity_poly.pdbx_strand_id
1 'polypeptide(L)'
;MIPVHREYTVEIKKLKFESDHGIRYSQTALINFRISDKVPPLLELMGHMEEKDIYKSIERGEAVNLDHCYVDKFSLRDYRLLRNLDP
;
A
#
# COMPACT_ATOMS: atom_id res chain seq x y z
N MET A 1 -0.82 6.19 15.08
CA MET A 1 -0.99 7.58 14.61
C MET A 1 0.25 8.36 15.03
N ILE A 2 1.17 8.65 14.11
CA ILE A 2 2.41 9.37 14.43
C ILE A 2 2.16 10.87 14.24
N PRO A 3 2.24 11.72 15.28
CA PRO A 3 1.58 13.04 15.26
C PRO A 3 2.32 14.15 14.48
N VAL A 4 3.49 13.89 13.88
CA VAL A 4 4.41 14.96 13.43
C VAL A 4 5.12 14.62 12.11
N HIS A 5 4.38 14.30 11.04
CA HIS A 5 4.96 14.12 9.69
C HIS A 5 4.33 15.13 8.73
N ARG A 6 5.13 16.08 8.21
CA ARG A 6 4.69 17.04 7.18
C ARG A 6 4.94 16.54 5.75
N GLU A 7 5.90 15.61 5.60
CA GLU A 7 6.30 15.06 4.31
C GLU A 7 6.72 13.59 4.49
N TYR A 8 6.31 12.75 3.55
CA TYR A 8 6.82 11.38 3.41
C TYR A 8 7.15 11.12 1.94
N THR A 9 8.08 10.21 1.70
CA THR A 9 8.43 9.73 0.36
C THR A 9 8.32 8.22 0.34
N VAL A 10 7.69 7.67 -0.69
CA VAL A 10 7.52 6.23 -0.86
C VAL A 10 8.36 5.76 -2.03
N GLU A 11 9.16 4.71 -1.80
CA GLU A 11 9.89 4.01 -2.84
C GLU A 11 9.39 2.56 -2.91
N ILE A 12 8.92 2.14 -4.09
CA ILE A 12 8.45 0.77 -4.29
C ILE A 12 9.59 -0.07 -4.88
N LYS A 13 9.94 -1.16 -4.20
CA LYS A 13 10.94 -2.12 -4.65
C LYS A 13 10.29 -3.45 -5.00
N LYS A 14 10.79 -4.09 -6.06
CA LYS A 14 10.42 -5.46 -6.46
C LYS A 14 11.11 -6.49 -5.58
N LEU A 15 10.86 -6.39 -4.27
CA LEU A 15 11.35 -7.29 -3.24
C LEU A 15 10.16 -7.94 -2.57
N LYS A 16 10.29 -9.23 -2.26
CA LYS A 16 9.27 -9.96 -1.53
C LYS A 16 9.21 -9.42 -0.11
N PHE A 17 8.02 -9.06 0.33
CA PHE A 17 7.73 -8.71 1.72
C PHE A 17 6.95 -9.85 2.35
N GLU A 18 7.33 -10.22 3.57
CA GLU A 18 6.61 -11.20 4.39
C GLU A 18 6.27 -10.51 5.71
N SER A 19 4.98 -10.42 6.03
CA SER A 19 4.53 -9.87 7.30
C SER A 19 4.67 -10.91 8.41
N ASP A 20 4.73 -10.44 9.65
CA ASP A 20 4.78 -11.31 10.85
C ASP A 20 3.55 -12.24 10.96
N HIS A 21 2.46 -11.91 10.26
CA HIS A 21 1.24 -12.72 10.18
C HIS A 21 1.24 -13.71 9.01
N GLY A 22 2.37 -13.89 8.31
CA GLY A 22 2.53 -14.83 7.20
C GLY A 22 1.98 -14.37 5.85
N ILE A 23 1.60 -13.09 5.72
CA ILE A 23 1.12 -12.52 4.46
C ILE A 23 2.32 -12.18 3.58
N ARG A 24 2.27 -12.59 2.31
CA ARG A 24 3.36 -12.35 1.35
C ARG A 24 2.92 -11.40 0.25
N TYR A 25 3.71 -10.35 0.05
CA TYR A 25 3.57 -9.43 -1.07
C TYR A 25 4.77 -9.56 -2.01
N SER A 26 4.54 -9.40 -3.31
CA SER A 26 5.58 -9.49 -4.34
C SER A 26 6.46 -8.24 -4.40
N GLN A 27 5.99 -7.15 -3.80
CA GLN A 27 6.63 -5.84 -3.78
C GLN A 27 6.63 -5.29 -2.35
N THR A 28 7.59 -4.43 -2.07
CA THR A 28 7.78 -3.77 -0.77
C THR A 28 7.76 -2.26 -0.98
N ALA A 29 6.96 -1.54 -0.19
CA ALA A 29 6.99 -0.09 -0.09
C ALA A 29 7.91 0.34 1.06
N LEU A 30 8.84 1.24 0.75
CA LEU A 30 9.72 1.89 1.70
C LEU A 30 9.18 3.29 1.95
N ILE A 31 8.54 3.49 3.10
CA ILE A 31 7.95 4.77 3.47
C ILE A 31 8.96 5.50 4.37
N ASN A 32 9.55 6.56 3.83
CA ASN A 32 10.47 7.42 4.57
C ASN A 32 9.70 8.65 5.06
N PHE A 33 9.56 8.78 6.37
CA PHE A 33 8.95 9.93 7.01
C PHE A 33 10.04 10.96 7.38
N ARG A 34 9.91 12.18 6.87
CA ARG A 34 10.78 13.29 7.25
C ARG A 34 10.29 13.87 8.56
N ILE A 35 11.17 13.86 9.56
CA ILE A 35 10.92 14.45 10.88
C ILE A 35 11.96 15.56 11.04
N SER A 36 11.49 16.79 11.27
CA SER A 36 12.36 17.97 11.36
C SER A 36 13.48 17.84 12.40
N ASP A 37 13.24 17.09 13.48
CA ASP A 37 14.15 16.98 14.62
C ASP A 37 14.87 15.62 14.71
N LYS A 38 14.67 14.71 13.75
CA LYS A 38 15.30 13.38 13.76
C LYS A 38 16.10 13.09 12.50
N VAL A 39 17.39 12.88 12.70
CA VAL A 39 18.32 12.29 11.74
C VAL A 39 18.85 11.01 12.38
N PRO A 40 18.62 9.81 11.80
CA PRO A 40 18.05 9.54 10.48
C PRO A 40 16.51 9.63 10.40
N PRO A 41 15.94 9.79 9.18
CA PRO A 41 14.50 9.73 8.95
C PRO A 41 13.92 8.37 9.38
N LEU A 42 12.63 8.37 9.74
CA LEU A 42 11.94 7.14 10.11
C LEU A 42 11.57 6.37 8.83
N LEU A 43 12.06 5.13 8.72
CA LEU A 43 11.75 4.22 7.62
C LEU A 43 10.79 3.13 8.09
N GLU A 44 9.69 2.97 7.36
CA GLU A 44 8.72 1.88 7.55
C GLU A 44 8.65 1.02 6.29
N LEU A 45 8.66 -0.29 6.48
CA LEU A 45 8.56 -1.28 5.41
C LEU A 45 7.16 -1.87 5.42
N MET A 46 6.48 -1.80 4.29
CA MET A 46 5.15 -2.38 4.10
C MET A 46 5.14 -3.23 2.84
N GLY A 47 4.23 -4.19 2.76
CA GLY A 47 3.88 -4.82 1.49
C GLY A 47 3.38 -3.79 0.49
N HIS A 48 3.47 -4.09 -0.79
CA HIS A 48 2.85 -3.26 -1.82
C HIS A 48 2.08 -4.13 -2.82
N MET A 49 0.93 -3.61 -3.25
CA MET A 49 0.11 -4.19 -4.31
C MET A 49 -0.36 -3.08 -5.24
N GLU A 50 -0.30 -3.34 -6.55
CA GLU A 50 -0.84 -2.42 -7.54
C GLU A 50 -2.36 -2.44 -7.53
N GLU A 51 -2.98 -1.27 -7.78
CA GLU A 51 -4.44 -1.12 -7.85
C GLU A 51 -5.10 -2.13 -8.81
N LYS A 52 -4.43 -2.41 -9.93
CA LYS A 52 -4.92 -3.31 -10.98
C LYS A 52 -5.03 -4.74 -10.47
N ASP A 53 -4.10 -5.17 -9.62
CA ASP A 53 -4.10 -6.53 -9.09
C ASP A 53 -5.14 -6.67 -7.97
N ILE A 54 -5.37 -5.59 -7.21
CA ILE A 54 -6.48 -5.51 -6.27
C ILE A 54 -7.81 -5.64 -7.01
N TYR A 55 -8.04 -4.83 -8.06
CA TYR A 55 -9.27 -4.89 -8.85
C TYR A 55 -9.49 -6.26 -9.49
N LYS A 56 -8.47 -6.87 -10.09
CA LYS A 56 -8.58 -8.24 -10.61
C LYS A 56 -8.95 -9.25 -9.53
N SER A 57 -8.44 -9.10 -8.31
CA SER A 57 -8.76 -10.01 -7.20
C SER A 57 -10.23 -9.86 -6.76
N ILE A 58 -10.73 -8.63 -6.70
CA ILE A 58 -12.16 -8.34 -6.46
C ILE A 58 -13.03 -9.02 -7.52
N GLU A 59 -12.64 -8.92 -8.79
CA GLU A 59 -13.38 -9.50 -9.92
C GLU A 59 -13.43 -11.02 -9.89
N ARG A 60 -12.35 -11.65 -9.42
CA ARG A 60 -12.30 -13.10 -9.22
C ARG A 60 -13.08 -13.56 -7.99
N GLY A 61 -13.60 -12.63 -7.18
CA GLY A 61 -14.24 -12.94 -5.90
C GLY A 61 -13.26 -13.45 -4.85
N GLU A 62 -11.97 -13.15 -5.01
CA GLU A 62 -10.93 -13.55 -4.07
C GLU A 62 -10.92 -12.61 -2.85
N ALA A 63 -10.52 -13.15 -1.70
CA ALA A 63 -10.31 -12.33 -0.51
C ALA A 63 -9.11 -11.40 -0.73
N VAL A 64 -9.36 -10.09 -0.69
CA VAL A 64 -8.30 -9.07 -0.75
C VAL A 64 -7.87 -8.75 0.68
N ASN A 65 -6.62 -9.07 1.03
CA ASN A 65 -6.01 -8.68 2.30
C ASN A 65 -4.97 -7.56 2.07
N LEU A 66 -5.25 -6.37 2.62
CA LEU A 66 -4.40 -5.18 2.54
C LEU A 66 -3.72 -4.85 3.88
N ASP A 67 -3.68 -5.78 4.83
CA ASP A 67 -3.00 -5.60 6.12
C ASP A 67 -1.50 -5.39 5.91
N HIS A 68 -0.93 -4.38 6.57
CA HIS A 68 0.48 -4.00 6.39
C HIS A 68 0.87 -3.76 4.92
N CYS A 69 -0.08 -3.32 4.09
CA CYS A 69 0.11 -3.03 2.67
C CYS A 69 -0.05 -1.52 2.40
N TYR A 70 0.93 -0.92 1.72
CA TYR A 70 0.80 0.41 1.15
C TYR A 70 0.17 0.31 -0.24
N VAL A 71 -0.86 1.12 -0.50
CA VAL A 71 -1.52 1.22 -1.80
C VAL A 71 -1.73 2.69 -2.15
N ASP A 72 -1.23 3.11 -3.31
CA ASP A 72 -1.15 4.54 -3.67
C ASP A 72 -2.46 5.11 -4.26
N LYS A 73 -3.07 4.37 -5.19
CA LYS A 73 -4.16 4.88 -6.06
C LYS A 73 -5.46 4.08 -5.99
N PHE A 74 -5.63 3.30 -4.94
CA PHE A 74 -6.82 2.46 -4.82
C PHE A 74 -8.07 3.28 -4.50
N SER A 75 -9.11 3.10 -5.32
CA SER A 75 -10.38 3.81 -5.21
C SER A 75 -11.52 2.89 -5.65
N LEU A 76 -12.38 2.52 -4.69
CA LEU A 76 -13.57 1.73 -4.99
C LEU A 76 -14.56 2.47 -5.89
N ARG A 77 -14.57 3.80 -5.84
CA ARG A 77 -15.38 4.62 -6.74
C ARG A 77 -14.89 4.48 -8.18
N ASP A 78 -13.59 4.61 -8.40
CA ASP A 78 -13.02 4.50 -9.75
C ASP A 78 -13.18 3.08 -10.30
N TYR A 79 -13.01 2.07 -9.43
CA TYR A 79 -13.34 0.69 -9.77
C TYR A 79 -14.78 0.52 -10.25
N ARG A 80 -15.76 1.06 -9.51
CA ARG A 80 -17.19 0.98 -9.86
C ARG A 80 -17.49 1.70 -11.18
N LEU A 81 -16.97 2.91 -11.34
CA LEU A 81 -17.14 3.71 -12.56
C LEU A 81 -16.58 3.01 -13.81
N LEU A 82 -15.37 2.44 -13.72
CA LEU A 82 -14.76 1.67 -14.82
C LEU A 82 -15.56 0.42 -15.21
N ARG A 83 -16.48 -0.03 -14.34
CA ARG A 83 -17.32 -1.22 -14.53
C ARG A 83 -18.80 -0.91 -14.70
N ASN A 84 -19.15 0.36 -14.90
CA ASN A 84 -20.54 0.82 -14.99
C ASN A 84 -21.40 0.30 -13.83
N LEU A 85 -20.79 0.14 -12.65
CA LEU A 85 -21.48 -0.14 -11.41
C LEU A 85 -21.89 1.20 -10.80
N ASP A 86 -23.03 1.24 -10.12
CA ASP A 86 -23.47 2.46 -9.43
C ASP A 86 -22.38 2.97 -8.46
N PRO A 87 -22.12 4.29 -8.46
CA PRO A 87 -21.05 4.93 -7.71
C PRO A 87 -21.20 4.80 -6.19
#